data_AF-A0A328YCZ9-F1
#
_entry.id   AF-A0A328YCZ9-F1
#
_cell.length_a   1.000
_cell.length_b   1.000
_cell.length_c   1.000
_cell.angle_alpha   90.00
_cell.angle_beta   90.00
_cell.angle_gamma   90.00
#
_symmetry.space_group_name_H-M   'P 1'
#
loop_
_entity.id
_entity.type
_entity.pdbx_description
1 polymer ?
#
loop_
_entity_poly.entity_id
_entity_poly.type
_entity_poly.pdbx_seq_one_letter_code
_entity_poly.pdbx_strand_id
1 'polypeptide(L)'
;MKKLLIASTSTLFGGAYLEYLFPQLEHHFSHCESILFIPYARPGGITHDEYTTKVQEAFLKINKKIVGLHTFEDPITALKEAKGIFTGGGNTFLLVTELYKQNVMNTLAAVLNAGTPYIGTSAGSNITGISMQTTNDMPIVYPPSFDTLGILPFNLNPHYLDADLQSKHMGETRETRINEFHVLNTIPVLGLREGSWLEVVGSDIFLRGTLTARWFQKNHPAMELESGVNLNQL
;
A
#
# COMPACT_ATOMS: atom_id res chain seq x y z
N MET A 1 -12.95 13.05 6.40
CA MET A 1 -12.82 11.70 7.01
C MET A 1 -11.97 10.85 6.08
N LYS A 2 -11.07 10.01 6.61
CA LYS A 2 -10.20 9.13 5.80
C LYS A 2 -11.02 8.30 4.79
N LYS A 3 -10.49 8.14 3.58
CA LYS A 3 -11.06 7.33 2.51
C LYS A 3 -9.94 6.65 1.73
N LEU A 4 -9.65 5.38 2.01
CA LEU A 4 -8.52 4.66 1.41
C LEU A 4 -8.92 3.28 0.91
N LEU A 5 -8.33 2.90 -0.23
CA LEU A 5 -8.18 1.52 -0.65
C LEU A 5 -6.70 1.14 -0.52
N ILE A 6 -6.41 0.01 0.10
CA ILE A 6 -5.04 -0.41 0.39
C ILE A 6 -4.90 -1.87 -0.06
N ALA A 7 -4.47 -2.06 -1.30
CA ALA A 7 -4.47 -3.35 -1.97
C ALA A 7 -3.14 -4.07 -1.83
N SER A 8 -3.20 -5.39 -1.65
CA SER A 8 -1.98 -6.21 -1.49
C SER A 8 -1.09 -6.16 -2.74
N THR A 9 -1.69 -6.27 -3.91
CA THR A 9 -1.01 -6.27 -5.21
C THR A 9 -1.70 -5.31 -6.18
N SER A 10 -1.06 -5.05 -7.31
CA SER A 10 -1.67 -4.32 -8.42
C SER A 10 -2.20 -5.25 -9.52
N THR A 11 -1.77 -6.52 -9.56
CA THR A 11 -2.12 -7.46 -10.61
C THR A 11 -2.30 -8.85 -10.01
N LEU A 12 -3.31 -9.58 -10.49
CA LEU A 12 -3.52 -11.00 -10.16
C LEU A 12 -3.06 -11.89 -11.32
N PHE A 13 -2.73 -13.14 -11.01
CA PHE A 13 -2.37 -14.12 -12.03
C PHE A 13 -3.45 -14.21 -13.12
N GLY A 14 -3.04 -14.08 -14.39
CA GLY A 14 -3.93 -14.13 -15.55
C GLY A 14 -4.76 -12.86 -15.80
N GLY A 15 -4.65 -11.83 -14.95
CA GLY A 15 -5.35 -10.55 -15.11
C GLY A 15 -4.45 -9.41 -15.57
N ALA A 16 -5.06 -8.32 -16.02
CA ALA A 16 -4.39 -7.07 -16.35
C ALA A 16 -4.15 -6.20 -15.11
N TYR A 17 -3.27 -5.20 -15.26
CA TYR A 17 -2.95 -4.23 -14.22
C TYR A 17 -4.20 -3.51 -13.69
N LEU A 18 -4.40 -3.59 -12.37
CA LEU A 18 -5.53 -3.05 -11.58
C LEU A 18 -6.92 -3.57 -11.95
N GLU A 19 -7.02 -4.52 -12.87
CA GLU A 19 -8.30 -4.95 -13.44
C GLU A 19 -9.30 -5.42 -12.38
N TYR A 20 -8.83 -6.22 -11.43
CA TYR A 20 -9.66 -6.76 -10.35
C TYR A 20 -10.19 -5.69 -9.37
N LEU A 21 -9.62 -4.48 -9.39
CA LEU A 21 -10.01 -3.37 -8.52
C LEU A 21 -10.88 -2.33 -9.24
N PHE A 22 -11.07 -2.40 -10.57
CA PHE A 22 -11.76 -1.34 -11.31
C PHE A 22 -13.15 -0.99 -10.76
N PRO A 23 -14.04 -1.94 -10.41
CA PRO A 23 -15.35 -1.59 -9.84
C PRO A 23 -15.23 -0.76 -8.55
N GLN A 24 -14.26 -1.08 -7.70
CA GLN A 24 -14.00 -0.38 -6.45
C GLN A 24 -13.34 0.97 -6.72
N LEU A 25 -12.40 1.06 -7.67
CA LEU A 25 -11.73 2.31 -8.04
C LEU A 25 -12.70 3.32 -8.66
N GLU A 26 -13.63 2.88 -9.51
CA GLU A 26 -14.70 3.72 -10.08
C GLU A 26 -15.56 4.34 -8.99
N HIS A 27 -16.00 3.53 -8.02
CA HIS A 27 -16.77 4.02 -6.88
C HIS A 27 -15.94 4.93 -5.96
N HIS A 28 -14.70 4.54 -5.68
CA HIS A 28 -13.82 5.26 -4.76
C HIS A 28 -13.47 6.66 -5.26
N PHE A 29 -13.22 6.78 -6.56
CA PHE A 29 -12.88 8.03 -7.25
C PHE A 29 -14.06 8.65 -7.99
N SER A 30 -15.31 8.32 -7.65
CA SER A 30 -16.51 8.79 -8.37
C SER A 30 -16.57 10.32 -8.54
N HIS A 31 -16.07 11.08 -7.55
CA HIS A 31 -16.03 12.54 -7.54
C HIS A 31 -14.66 13.15 -7.89
N CYS A 32 -13.73 12.32 -8.38
CA CYS A 32 -12.37 12.71 -8.71
C CYS A 32 -12.15 12.47 -10.21
N GLU A 33 -12.01 13.50 -11.03
CA GLU A 33 -11.69 13.33 -12.45
C GLU A 33 -10.19 13.12 -12.70
N SER A 34 -9.37 13.76 -11.87
CA SER A 34 -7.91 13.67 -11.93
C SER A 34 -7.34 13.12 -10.62
N ILE A 35 -6.39 12.21 -10.76
CA ILE A 35 -5.70 11.52 -9.66
C ILE A 35 -4.20 11.82 -9.78
N LEU A 36 -3.61 12.25 -8.68
CA LEU A 36 -2.18 12.49 -8.55
C LEU A 36 -1.48 11.15 -8.26
N PHE A 37 -0.52 10.77 -9.09
CA PHE A 37 0.19 9.51 -8.98
C PHE A 37 1.59 9.71 -8.39
N ILE A 38 1.96 8.87 -7.43
CA ILE A 38 3.28 8.86 -6.78
C ILE A 38 4.08 7.68 -7.36
N PRO A 39 5.02 7.92 -8.31
CA PRO A 39 5.69 6.87 -9.09
C PRO A 39 7.02 6.39 -8.50
N TYR A 40 7.39 6.83 -7.30
CA TYR A 40 8.76 6.72 -6.79
C TYR A 40 9.23 5.29 -6.48
N ALA A 41 8.31 4.32 -6.38
CA ALA A 41 8.64 2.92 -6.14
C ALA A 41 9.29 2.20 -7.36
N ARG A 42 9.04 2.68 -8.59
CA ARG A 42 9.72 2.27 -9.84
C ARG A 42 9.88 0.74 -10.03
N PRO A 43 8.79 -0.02 -10.26
CA PRO A 43 8.86 -1.47 -10.41
C PRO A 43 9.73 -1.85 -11.63
N GLY A 44 10.66 -2.78 -11.45
CA GLY A 44 11.60 -3.18 -12.50
C GLY A 44 12.58 -2.07 -12.93
N GLY A 45 12.71 -1.00 -12.14
CA GLY A 45 13.66 0.10 -12.42
C GLY A 45 13.20 1.10 -13.48
N ILE A 46 11.97 0.98 -13.99
CA ILE A 46 11.40 1.91 -14.99
C ILE A 46 11.43 3.37 -14.52
N THR A 47 11.44 4.31 -15.46
CA THR A 47 11.38 5.74 -15.16
C THR A 47 10.03 6.15 -14.56
N HIS A 48 9.99 7.32 -13.91
CA HIS A 48 8.73 7.86 -13.38
C HIS A 48 7.71 8.15 -14.49
N ASP A 49 8.17 8.61 -15.66
CA ASP A 49 7.31 8.87 -16.82
C ASP A 49 6.72 7.57 -17.37
N GLU A 50 7.55 6.55 -17.64
CA GLU A 50 7.07 5.24 -18.09
C GLU A 50 6.07 4.63 -17.11
N TYR A 51 6.33 4.78 -15.80
CA TYR A 51 5.39 4.26 -14.82
C TYR A 51 4.07 5.04 -14.85
N THR A 52 4.14 6.37 -14.91
CA THR A 52 2.95 7.23 -14.99
C THR A 52 2.12 6.94 -16.24
N THR A 53 2.76 6.71 -17.39
CA THR A 53 2.07 6.32 -18.64
C THR A 53 1.33 4.99 -18.49
N LYS A 54 1.96 3.96 -17.91
CA LYS A 54 1.28 2.68 -17.66
C LYS A 54 0.05 2.84 -16.76
N VAL A 55 0.14 3.71 -15.76
CA VAL A 55 -0.99 4.00 -14.88
C VAL A 55 -2.08 4.80 -15.60
N GLN A 56 -1.71 5.76 -16.46
CA GLN A 56 -2.66 6.48 -17.32
C GLN A 56 -3.44 5.51 -18.20
N GLU A 57 -2.78 4.59 -18.89
CA GLU A 57 -3.42 3.57 -19.74
C GLU A 57 -4.46 2.72 -18.98
N ALA A 58 -4.16 2.35 -17.73
CA ALA A 58 -5.10 1.59 -16.90
C ALA A 58 -6.30 2.44 -16.44
N PHE A 59 -6.04 3.65 -15.93
CA PHE A 59 -7.10 4.53 -15.40
C PHE A 59 -7.98 5.16 -16.49
N LEU A 60 -7.52 5.22 -17.74
CA LEU A 60 -8.35 5.58 -18.89
C LEU A 60 -9.58 4.66 -19.04
N LYS A 61 -9.44 3.37 -18.69
CA LYS A 61 -10.55 2.40 -18.76
C LYS A 61 -11.70 2.75 -17.83
N ILE A 62 -11.42 3.50 -16.77
CA ILE A 62 -12.40 3.97 -15.78
C ILE A 62 -12.65 5.48 -15.88
N ASN A 63 -12.27 6.10 -17.01
CA ASN A 63 -12.45 7.52 -17.32
C ASN A 63 -11.81 8.46 -16.28
N LYS A 64 -10.59 8.13 -15.81
CA LYS A 64 -9.83 8.96 -14.88
C LYS A 64 -8.52 9.43 -15.49
N LYS A 65 -8.18 10.69 -15.24
CA LYS A 65 -6.90 11.28 -15.63
C LYS A 65 -5.87 11.02 -14.54
N ILE A 66 -4.65 10.68 -14.96
CA ILE A 66 -3.51 10.49 -14.06
C ILE A 66 -2.44 11.54 -14.37
N VAL A 67 -1.91 12.18 -13.32
CA VAL A 67 -0.79 13.12 -13.41
C VAL A 67 0.28 12.70 -12.41
N GLY A 68 1.52 12.53 -12.85
CA GLY A 68 2.62 12.10 -11.98
C GLY A 68 3.12 13.24 -11.08
N LEU A 69 3.29 12.97 -9.79
CA LEU A 69 3.81 13.93 -8.81
C LEU A 69 5.21 14.42 -9.17
N HIS A 70 6.02 13.59 -9.83
CA HIS A 70 7.36 13.94 -10.26
C HIS A 70 7.43 15.04 -11.32
N THR A 71 6.31 15.40 -11.96
CA THR A 71 6.25 16.48 -12.95
C THR A 71 5.99 17.86 -12.33
N PHE A 72 5.77 17.93 -11.01
CA PHE A 72 5.49 19.18 -10.31
C PHE A 72 6.78 19.76 -9.71
N GLU A 73 6.97 21.07 -9.85
CA GLU A 73 8.05 21.80 -9.20
C GLU A 73 7.85 21.86 -7.68
N ASP A 74 6.61 22.04 -7.23
CA ASP A 74 6.21 21.99 -5.82
C ASP A 74 5.32 20.77 -5.54
N PRO A 75 5.90 19.64 -5.12
CA PRO A 75 5.13 18.43 -4.82
C PRO A 75 4.27 18.57 -3.56
N ILE A 76 4.60 19.49 -2.65
CA ILE A 76 3.81 19.74 -1.43
C ILE A 76 2.48 20.40 -1.82
N THR A 77 2.52 21.42 -2.68
CA THR A 77 1.31 22.08 -3.16
C THR A 77 0.47 21.12 -4.01
N ALA A 78 1.09 20.34 -4.89
CA ALA A 78 0.39 19.32 -5.67
C ALA A 78 -0.39 18.34 -4.79
N LEU A 79 0.21 17.84 -3.70
CA LEU A 79 -0.46 16.96 -2.75
C LEU A 79 -1.63 17.62 -2.03
N LYS A 80 -1.49 18.89 -1.61
CA LYS A 80 -2.56 19.64 -0.93
C LYS A 80 -3.78 19.87 -1.82
N GLU A 81 -3.55 20.04 -3.12
CA GLU A 81 -4.61 20.32 -4.10
C GLU A 81 -5.23 19.05 -4.69
N ALA A 82 -4.55 17.90 -4.54
CA ALA A 82 -4.95 16.63 -5.09
C ALA A 82 -6.38 16.24 -4.68
N LYS A 83 -7.18 15.84 -5.68
CA LYS A 83 -8.56 15.33 -5.47
C LYS A 83 -8.62 13.83 -5.29
N GLY A 84 -7.57 13.12 -5.68
CA GLY A 84 -7.35 11.71 -5.43
C GLY A 84 -5.87 11.41 -5.57
N ILE A 85 -5.37 10.42 -4.85
CA ILE A 85 -3.95 10.05 -4.85
C ILE A 85 -3.81 8.54 -5.09
N PHE A 86 -2.84 8.16 -5.92
CA PHE A 86 -2.42 6.77 -6.10
C PHE A 86 -0.92 6.64 -5.86
N THR A 87 -0.51 5.74 -4.97
CA THR A 87 0.90 5.30 -4.89
C THR A 87 1.07 3.89 -5.46
N GLY A 88 1.93 3.79 -6.47
CA GLY A 88 2.24 2.54 -7.14
C GLY A 88 3.11 1.57 -6.31
N GLY A 89 3.15 0.32 -6.76
CA GLY A 89 4.08 -0.70 -6.25
C GLY A 89 5.49 -0.56 -6.85
N GLY A 90 6.42 -1.39 -6.39
CA GLY A 90 7.84 -1.32 -6.75
C GLY A 90 8.68 -1.60 -5.51
N ASN A 91 9.79 -0.90 -5.33
CA ASN A 91 10.62 -1.03 -4.14
C ASN A 91 10.24 0.00 -3.06
N THR A 92 9.87 -0.48 -1.87
CA THR A 92 9.43 0.32 -0.73
C THR A 92 10.57 1.18 -0.17
N PHE A 93 11.81 0.69 -0.13
CA PHE A 93 12.96 1.47 0.36
C PHE A 93 13.22 2.68 -0.53
N LEU A 94 13.13 2.50 -1.85
CA LEU A 94 13.25 3.60 -2.81
C LEU A 94 12.10 4.60 -2.68
N LEU A 95 10.86 4.11 -2.58
CA LEU A 95 9.67 4.94 -2.38
C LEU A 95 9.82 5.83 -1.14
N VAL A 96 10.11 5.23 0.02
CA VAL A 96 10.23 5.96 1.28
C VAL A 96 11.41 6.94 1.25
N THR A 97 12.54 6.56 0.65
CA THR A 97 13.70 7.45 0.48
C THR A 97 13.34 8.70 -0.31
N GLU A 98 12.62 8.56 -1.42
CA GLU A 98 12.22 9.70 -2.26
C GLU A 98 11.15 10.56 -1.56
N LEU A 99 10.19 9.96 -0.86
CA LEU A 99 9.19 10.71 -0.08
C LEU A 99 9.84 11.57 1.02
N TYR A 100 10.88 11.06 1.68
CA TYR A 100 11.67 11.83 2.64
C TYR A 100 12.47 12.94 1.96
N LYS A 101 13.15 12.63 0.85
CA LYS A 101 13.95 13.61 0.09
C LYS A 101 13.12 14.78 -0.41
N GLN A 102 11.89 14.52 -0.83
CA GLN A 102 10.93 15.53 -1.28
C GLN A 102 10.20 16.24 -0.12
N ASN A 103 10.44 15.83 1.13
CA ASN A 103 9.79 16.36 2.33
C ASN A 103 8.25 16.32 2.27
N VAL A 104 7.68 15.28 1.66
CA VAL A 104 6.24 15.17 1.42
C VAL A 104 5.51 14.23 2.38
N MET A 105 6.22 13.43 3.18
CA MET A 105 5.61 12.44 4.09
C MET A 105 4.51 13.04 4.98
N ASN A 106 4.81 14.15 5.66
CA ASN A 106 3.85 14.82 6.56
C ASN A 106 2.66 15.40 5.78
N THR A 107 2.92 16.00 4.62
CA THR A 107 1.86 16.58 3.77
C THR A 107 0.93 15.47 3.26
N LEU A 108 1.49 14.36 2.78
CA LEU A 108 0.73 13.20 2.32
C LEU A 108 -0.14 12.66 3.47
N ALA A 109 0.44 12.40 4.64
CA ALA A 109 -0.34 11.94 5.79
C ALA A 109 -1.47 12.91 6.17
N ALA A 110 -1.22 14.22 6.13
CA ALA A 110 -2.22 15.24 6.46
C ALA A 110 -3.40 15.23 5.48
N VAL A 111 -3.15 15.18 4.17
CA VAL A 111 -4.24 15.19 3.17
C VAL A 111 -5.06 13.89 3.20
N LEU A 112 -4.41 12.75 3.48
CA LEU A 112 -5.12 11.47 3.66
C LEU A 112 -6.02 11.49 4.89
N ASN A 113 -5.53 12.03 6.02
CA ASN A 113 -6.34 12.20 7.23
C ASN A 113 -7.50 13.18 7.04
N ALA A 114 -7.31 14.24 6.23
CA ALA A 114 -8.38 15.17 5.85
C ALA A 114 -9.48 14.48 5.01
N GLY A 115 -9.11 13.46 4.23
CA GLY A 115 -10.04 12.61 3.49
C GLY A 115 -9.86 12.62 1.98
N THR A 116 -8.70 13.07 1.48
CA THR A 116 -8.37 12.88 0.06
C THR A 116 -8.36 11.38 -0.27
N PRO A 117 -9.19 10.90 -1.22
CA PRO A 117 -9.24 9.50 -1.60
C PRO A 117 -7.88 8.98 -2.03
N TYR A 118 -7.48 7.84 -1.47
CA TYR A 118 -6.18 7.23 -1.76
C TYR A 118 -6.32 5.77 -2.18
N ILE A 119 -5.47 5.35 -3.12
CA ILE A 119 -5.18 3.94 -3.38
C ILE A 119 -3.68 3.70 -3.19
N GLY A 120 -3.35 2.65 -2.45
CA GLY A 120 -2.01 2.09 -2.36
C GLY A 120 -2.01 0.68 -2.91
N THR A 121 -0.95 0.29 -3.63
CA THR A 121 -0.73 -1.11 -4.03
C THR A 121 0.69 -1.53 -3.64
N SER A 122 0.87 -2.74 -3.12
CA SER A 122 2.20 -3.28 -2.79
C SER A 122 3.02 -2.30 -1.91
N ALA A 123 4.14 -1.75 -2.39
CA ALA A 123 4.91 -0.70 -1.71
C ALA A 123 4.06 0.52 -1.28
N GLY A 124 3.11 0.97 -2.11
CA GLY A 124 2.16 2.03 -1.78
C GLY A 124 1.20 1.67 -0.65
N SER A 125 1.00 0.37 -0.40
CA SER A 125 0.26 -0.13 0.77
C SER A 125 1.14 -0.15 2.00
N ASN A 126 2.41 -0.57 1.89
CA ASN A 126 3.35 -0.56 3.01
C ASN A 126 3.45 0.81 3.69
N ILE A 127 3.53 1.90 2.92
CA ILE A 127 3.70 3.24 3.50
C ILE A 127 2.50 3.73 4.31
N THR A 128 1.35 3.06 4.25
CA THR A 128 0.18 3.44 5.07
C THR A 128 0.28 2.98 6.52
N GLY A 129 1.19 2.05 6.83
CA GLY A 129 1.46 1.57 8.19
C GLY A 129 2.28 2.55 9.03
N ILE A 130 2.63 2.12 10.25
CA ILE A 130 3.47 2.89 11.18
C ILE A 130 4.92 2.95 10.66
N SER A 131 5.45 1.82 10.18
CA SER A 131 6.77 1.73 9.56
C SER A 131 6.78 0.75 8.39
N MET A 132 7.81 0.86 7.54
CA MET A 132 8.00 -0.03 6.39
C MET A 132 8.72 -1.34 6.72
N GLN A 133 8.99 -1.64 7.99
CA GLN A 133 9.84 -2.77 8.42
C GLN A 133 9.28 -4.16 8.08
N THR A 134 8.03 -4.25 7.65
CA THR A 134 7.36 -5.49 7.21
C THR A 134 7.20 -5.57 5.70
N THR A 135 7.92 -4.74 4.93
CA THR A 135 8.03 -4.93 3.47
C THR A 135 8.79 -6.22 3.16
N ASN A 136 8.53 -6.80 1.99
CA ASN A 136 9.27 -7.95 1.46
C ASN A 136 10.45 -7.52 0.57
N ASP A 137 10.57 -6.22 0.35
CA ASP A 137 11.53 -5.69 -0.59
C ASP A 137 12.96 -5.79 -0.06
N MET A 138 13.89 -6.00 -0.98
CA MET A 138 15.31 -5.91 -0.67
C MET A 138 15.71 -4.45 -0.38
N PRO A 139 16.53 -4.18 0.65
CA PRO A 139 16.99 -2.83 1.02
C PRO A 139 18.06 -2.32 0.05
N ILE A 140 17.66 -1.97 -1.17
CA ILE A 140 18.57 -1.50 -2.24
C ILE A 140 19.08 -0.07 -2.02
N VAL A 141 18.42 0.69 -1.15
CA VAL A 141 18.80 2.03 -0.69
C VAL A 141 18.48 2.18 0.79
N TYR A 142 19.11 3.13 1.46
CA TYR A 142 18.94 3.35 2.89
C TYR A 142 18.18 4.67 3.16
N PRO A 143 16.89 4.62 3.56
CA PRO A 143 16.11 5.82 3.85
C PRO A 143 16.55 6.47 5.18
N PRO A 144 16.27 7.77 5.38
CA PRO A 144 16.59 8.45 6.64
C PRO A 144 15.90 7.88 7.89
N SER A 145 14.73 7.27 7.72
CA SER A 145 13.99 6.52 8.74
C SER A 145 13.14 5.43 8.07
N PHE A 146 12.73 4.42 8.83
CA PHE A 146 11.73 3.43 8.41
C PHE A 146 10.30 3.85 8.77
N ASP A 147 10.11 4.95 9.49
CA ASP A 147 8.78 5.47 9.80
C ASP A 147 8.04 5.83 8.51
N THR A 148 6.73 5.57 8.51
CA THR A 148 5.88 5.85 7.35
C THR A 148 4.69 6.73 7.71
N LEU A 149 3.57 6.65 6.99
CA LEU A 149 2.50 7.65 7.10
C LEU A 149 1.65 7.50 8.38
N GLY A 150 1.70 6.34 9.05
CA GLY A 150 0.95 6.09 10.28
C GLY A 150 -0.57 6.20 10.12
N ILE A 151 -1.10 5.92 8.91
CA ILE A 151 -2.54 6.00 8.63
C ILE A 151 -3.29 4.83 9.26
N LEU A 152 -2.68 3.65 9.20
CA LEU A 152 -3.11 2.44 9.88
C LEU A 152 -2.37 2.29 11.22
N PRO A 153 -3.03 1.77 12.27
CA PRO A 153 -2.40 1.56 13.59
C PRO A 153 -1.53 0.30 13.64
N PHE A 154 -1.21 -0.30 12.50
CA PHE A 154 -0.43 -1.52 12.34
C PHE A 154 0.39 -1.45 11.06
N ASN A 155 1.34 -2.36 10.90
CA ASN A 155 2.12 -2.50 9.67
C ASN A 155 1.48 -3.52 8.72
N LEU A 156 1.64 -3.30 7.42
CA LEU A 156 1.19 -4.26 6.41
C LEU A 156 2.35 -5.14 5.94
N ASN A 157 2.10 -6.44 5.81
CA ASN A 157 2.89 -7.32 4.96
C ASN A 157 2.04 -7.64 3.71
N PRO A 158 2.09 -6.82 2.64
CA PRO A 158 1.44 -7.15 1.39
C PRO A 158 2.11 -8.37 0.75
N HIS A 159 1.47 -8.97 -0.25
CA HIS A 159 1.93 -10.23 -0.85
C HIS A 159 2.22 -11.28 0.22
N TYR A 160 1.37 -11.36 1.26
CA TYR A 160 1.52 -12.38 2.28
C TYR A 160 1.29 -13.74 1.63
N LEU A 161 2.28 -14.61 1.80
CA LEU A 161 2.29 -15.95 1.25
C LEU A 161 2.42 -16.94 2.41
N ASP A 162 1.45 -17.85 2.51
CA ASP A 162 1.48 -18.93 3.48
C ASP A 162 2.65 -19.88 3.22
N ALA A 163 3.10 -20.58 4.28
CA ALA A 163 4.14 -21.57 4.15
C ALA A 163 3.67 -22.73 3.26
N ASP A 164 4.43 -23.04 2.22
CA ASP A 164 4.22 -24.25 1.42
C ASP A 164 4.82 -25.46 2.16
N LEU A 165 3.93 -26.34 2.66
CA LEU A 165 4.29 -27.54 3.40
C LEU A 165 5.07 -28.58 2.56
N GLN A 166 5.07 -28.44 1.24
CA GLN A 166 5.82 -29.31 0.32
C GLN A 166 7.14 -28.69 -0.13
N SER A 167 7.41 -27.45 0.27
CA SER A 167 8.63 -26.77 -0.12
C SER A 167 9.86 -27.43 0.50
N LYS A 168 10.90 -27.62 -0.33
CA LYS A 168 12.24 -28.03 0.11
C LYS A 168 13.16 -26.84 0.40
N HIS A 169 12.64 -25.62 0.27
CA HIS A 169 13.40 -24.41 0.58
C HIS A 169 13.60 -24.30 2.09
N MET A 170 14.84 -24.11 2.51
CA MET A 170 15.23 -24.07 3.93
C MET A 170 15.26 -22.65 4.53
N GLY A 171 15.01 -21.62 3.71
CA GLY A 171 14.90 -20.25 4.20
C GLY A 171 13.61 -20.01 4.99
N GLU A 172 13.58 -18.89 5.71
CA GLU A 172 12.50 -18.57 6.63
C GLU A 172 11.17 -18.32 5.90
N THR A 173 10.09 -18.88 6.46
CA THR A 173 8.72 -18.56 6.03
C THR A 173 8.37 -17.11 6.32
N ARG A 174 7.30 -16.59 5.71
CA ARG A 174 6.86 -15.22 5.99
C ARG A 174 6.46 -15.04 7.46
N GLU A 175 5.73 -15.99 8.01
CA GLU A 175 5.34 -16.01 9.43
C GLU A 175 6.58 -16.02 10.34
N THR A 176 7.62 -16.80 10.02
CA THR A 176 8.90 -16.79 10.77
C THR A 176 9.51 -15.38 10.81
N ARG A 177 9.62 -14.69 9.66
CA ARG A 177 10.19 -13.33 9.61
C ARG A 177 9.37 -12.30 10.38
N ILE A 178 8.04 -12.41 10.35
CA ILE A 178 7.17 -11.52 11.12
C ILE A 178 7.32 -11.78 12.62
N ASN A 179 7.47 -13.04 13.03
CA ASN A 179 7.73 -13.39 14.43
C ASN A 179 9.10 -12.87 14.91
N GLU A 180 10.14 -12.90 14.07
CA GLU A 180 11.44 -12.27 14.34
C GLU A 180 11.29 -10.75 14.52
N PHE A 181 10.50 -10.09 13.66
CA PHE A 181 10.17 -8.67 13.84
C PHE A 181 9.53 -8.41 15.21
N HIS A 182 8.62 -9.29 15.68
CA HIS A 182 7.98 -9.17 16.98
C HIS A 182 8.87 -9.49 18.19
N VAL A 183 10.03 -10.11 18.00
CA VAL A 183 11.06 -10.19 19.06
C VAL A 183 11.48 -8.77 19.45
N LEU A 184 11.68 -7.90 18.45
CA LEU A 184 12.23 -6.54 18.63
C LEU A 184 11.16 -5.45 18.70
N ASN A 185 9.99 -5.65 18.09
CA ASN A 185 8.96 -4.63 17.90
C ASN A 185 7.60 -5.08 18.46
N THR A 186 6.74 -4.13 18.82
CA THR A 186 5.39 -4.40 19.36
C THR A 186 4.26 -4.08 18.38
N ILE A 187 4.57 -3.44 17.26
CA ILE A 187 3.59 -3.03 16.25
C ILE A 187 2.91 -4.28 15.67
N PRO A 188 1.57 -4.39 15.67
CA PRO A 188 0.88 -5.49 15.01
C PRO A 188 1.16 -5.52 13.50
N VAL A 189 1.08 -6.70 12.90
CA VAL A 189 1.31 -6.89 11.46
C VAL A 189 0.12 -7.60 10.86
N LEU A 190 -0.41 -7.06 9.76
CA LEU A 190 -1.41 -7.74 8.95
C LEU A 190 -0.77 -8.29 7.68
N GLY A 191 -0.70 -9.61 7.58
CA GLY A 191 -0.39 -10.35 6.36
C GLY A 191 -1.58 -10.31 5.40
N LEU A 192 -1.47 -9.49 4.35
CA LEU A 192 -2.53 -9.28 3.38
C LEU A 192 -2.23 -10.07 2.10
N ARG A 193 -3.08 -11.06 1.80
CA ARG A 193 -2.93 -11.94 0.62
C ARG A 193 -3.26 -11.20 -0.68
N GLU A 194 -2.65 -11.62 -1.79
CA GLU A 194 -2.93 -11.05 -3.10
C GLU A 194 -4.42 -11.24 -3.48
N GLY A 195 -5.03 -10.24 -4.12
CA GLY A 195 -6.47 -10.21 -4.38
C GLY A 195 -7.31 -9.64 -3.25
N SER A 196 -6.71 -9.41 -2.07
CA SER A 196 -7.34 -8.72 -0.95
C SER A 196 -6.91 -7.25 -0.88
N TRP A 197 -7.75 -6.44 -0.26
CA TRP A 197 -7.47 -5.04 0.06
C TRP A 197 -8.14 -4.64 1.36
N LEU A 198 -7.65 -3.55 1.97
CA LEU A 198 -8.35 -2.87 3.04
C LEU A 198 -9.16 -1.71 2.47
N GLU A 199 -10.38 -1.55 2.94
CA GLU A 199 -11.20 -0.37 2.72
C GLU A 199 -11.27 0.43 4.02
N VAL A 200 -10.77 1.66 4.00
CA VAL A 200 -10.77 2.56 5.15
C VAL A 200 -11.79 3.66 4.93
N VAL A 201 -12.75 3.77 5.84
CA VAL A 201 -13.80 4.81 5.84
C VAL A 201 -13.87 5.44 7.23
N GLY A 202 -13.38 6.67 7.37
CA GLY A 202 -13.25 7.34 8.66
C GLY A 202 -12.26 6.61 9.56
N SER A 203 -12.75 6.08 10.68
CA SER A 203 -11.96 5.22 11.57
C SER A 203 -12.01 3.76 11.16
N ASP A 204 -13.05 3.30 10.47
CA ASP A 204 -13.27 1.88 10.18
C ASP A 204 -12.33 1.36 9.10
N ILE A 205 -11.81 0.15 9.34
CA ILE A 205 -10.85 -0.53 8.47
C ILE A 205 -11.43 -1.90 8.19
N PHE A 206 -11.90 -2.14 6.97
CA PHE A 206 -12.49 -3.40 6.60
C PHE A 206 -11.57 -4.24 5.72
N LEU A 207 -11.49 -5.54 6.02
CA LEU A 207 -10.93 -6.49 5.07
C LEU A 207 -11.91 -6.73 3.92
N ARG A 208 -11.41 -6.69 2.69
CA ARG A 208 -12.16 -6.92 1.46
C ARG A 208 -11.40 -7.86 0.53
N GLY A 209 -12.12 -8.45 -0.41
CA GLY A 209 -11.66 -9.55 -1.25
C GLY A 209 -12.32 -10.86 -0.85
N THR A 210 -11.89 -11.97 -1.44
CA THR A 210 -12.46 -13.30 -1.18
C THR A 210 -11.62 -14.14 -0.22
N LEU A 211 -10.42 -13.67 0.14
CA LEU A 211 -9.49 -14.40 0.99
C LEU A 211 -9.51 -13.85 2.41
N THR A 212 -9.10 -14.69 3.36
CA THR A 212 -8.78 -14.25 4.72
C THR A 212 -7.47 -13.46 4.74
N ALA A 213 -7.23 -12.72 5.83
CA ALA A 213 -5.94 -12.12 6.13
C ALA A 213 -5.35 -12.72 7.42
N ARG A 214 -4.01 -12.66 7.55
CA ARG A 214 -3.30 -13.23 8.71
C ARG A 214 -2.89 -12.11 9.66
N TRP A 215 -3.45 -12.09 10.86
CA TRP A 215 -3.11 -11.12 11.90
C TRP A 215 -1.99 -11.64 12.79
N PHE A 216 -0.98 -10.81 13.04
CA PHE A 216 0.14 -11.10 13.91
C PHE A 216 0.25 -10.06 15.00
N GLN A 217 0.37 -10.52 16.24
CA GLN A 217 0.56 -9.69 17.40
C GLN A 217 1.63 -10.33 18.30
N LYS A 218 2.53 -9.49 18.84
CA LYS A 218 3.60 -9.96 19.71
C LYS A 218 3.06 -10.82 20.85
N ASN A 219 3.72 -11.95 21.10
CA ASN A 219 3.39 -12.92 22.15
C ASN A 219 2.01 -13.60 22.01
N HIS A 220 1.39 -13.52 20.84
CA HIS A 220 0.11 -14.19 20.56
C HIS A 220 0.26 -15.07 19.31
N PRO A 221 -0.46 -16.20 19.22
CA PRO A 221 -0.53 -16.96 17.99
C PRO A 221 -1.17 -16.13 16.88
N ALA A 222 -0.72 -16.33 15.64
CA ALA A 222 -1.33 -15.68 14.49
C ALA A 222 -2.81 -16.10 14.32
N MET A 223 -3.65 -15.15 13.93
CA MET A 223 -5.10 -15.34 13.78
C MET A 223 -5.52 -15.13 12.33
N GLU A 224 -6.43 -15.98 11.82
CA GLU A 224 -7.09 -15.72 10.53
C GLU A 224 -8.24 -14.74 10.71
N LEU A 225 -8.31 -13.75 9.82
CA LEU A 225 -9.37 -12.75 9.76
C LEU A 225 -10.21 -12.99 8.52
N GLU A 226 -11.51 -13.21 8.72
CA GLU A 226 -12.47 -13.38 7.63
C GLU A 226 -12.68 -12.09 6.84
N SER A 227 -12.92 -12.22 5.54
CA SER A 227 -13.28 -11.07 4.72
C SER A 227 -14.56 -10.42 5.22
N GLY A 228 -14.62 -9.09 5.16
CA GLY A 228 -15.72 -8.29 5.69
C GLY A 228 -15.55 -7.83 7.13
N VAL A 229 -14.60 -8.41 7.90
CA VAL A 229 -14.38 -8.00 9.29
C VAL A 229 -13.88 -6.55 9.37
N ASN A 230 -14.32 -5.84 10.42
CA ASN A 230 -13.77 -4.53 10.78
C ASN A 230 -12.62 -4.73 11.77
N LEU A 231 -11.41 -4.33 11.36
CA LEU A 231 -10.17 -4.54 12.10
C LEU A 231 -10.07 -3.66 13.36
N ASN A 232 -10.94 -2.66 13.54
CA ASN A 232 -11.00 -1.89 14.79
C ASN A 232 -11.48 -2.71 16.01
N GLN A 233 -11.93 -3.94 15.78
CA GLN A 233 -12.39 -4.85 16.84
C GLN A 233 -11.26 -5.70 17.42
N LEU A 234 -10.02 -5.54 16.92
CA LEU A 234 -8.83 -6.34 17.27
C LEU A 234 -7.98 -5.69 18.35
#